data_AF-A0A7S2NSS0-F1
#
_entry.id   AF-A0A7S2NSS0-F1
#
_cell.length_a   1.000
_cell.length_b   1.000
_cell.length_c   1.000
_cell.angle_alpha   90.00
_cell.angle_beta   90.00
_cell.angle_gamma   90.00
#
_symmetry.space_group_name_H-M   'P 1'
#
loop_
_entity.id
_entity.type
_entity.pdbx_description
1 polymer ?
#
loop_
_entity_poly.entity_id
_entity_poly.type
_entity_poly.pdbx_seq_one_letter_code
_entity_poly.pdbx_strand_id
1 'polypeptide(L)'
;AETDDEADLWIDEIIPPDAHISKRFLMYIDGTSFSDRMYWLLLTGSLVLRARSQLRVWLDGGLEAWVHYVPVAENLTDLVDRLDWARQHDARASQIAAAAARFANTHLSL
;
A
#
# COMPACT_ATOMS: atom_id res chain seq x y z
N ALA A 1 10.29 25.65 22.02
CA ALA A 1 9.13 26.25 21.36
C ALA A 1 8.46 25.12 20.60
N GLU A 2 7.68 24.31 21.33
CA GLU A 2 6.75 23.35 20.75
C GLU A 2 5.48 24.16 20.53
N THR A 3 5.21 24.51 19.28
CA THR A 3 4.00 25.25 18.91
C THR A 3 2.86 24.27 18.76
N ASP A 4 1.79 24.54 19.51
CA ASP A 4 0.34 24.30 19.34
C ASP A 4 -0.26 23.76 18.00
N ASP A 5 0.50 23.09 17.13
CA ASP A 5 0.03 22.65 15.80
C ASP A 5 -0.56 21.22 15.76
N GLU A 6 -0.48 20.45 16.85
CA GLU A 6 -1.13 19.12 16.91
C GLU A 6 -2.65 19.20 17.08
N ALA A 7 -3.19 20.33 17.55
CA ALA A 7 -4.60 20.48 17.91
C ALA A 7 -5.57 20.39 16.72
N ASP A 8 -5.09 20.54 15.48
CA ASP A 8 -5.91 20.50 14.25
C ASP A 8 -5.74 19.21 13.41
N LEU A 9 -4.94 18.25 13.89
CA LEU A 9 -4.79 16.96 13.20
C LEU A 9 -5.87 15.98 13.68
N TRP A 10 -6.72 15.51 12.75
CA TRP A 10 -7.70 14.45 13.02
C TRP A 10 -7.01 13.09 13.11
N ILE A 11 -6.36 12.81 14.23
CA ILE A 11 -5.69 11.53 14.52
C ILE A 11 -6.41 10.87 15.69
N ASP A 12 -7.15 9.79 15.42
CA ASP A 12 -7.77 8.99 16.47
C ASP A 12 -6.72 8.19 17.26
N GLU A 13 -5.93 7.38 16.57
CA GLU A 13 -4.89 6.51 17.16
C GLU A 13 -3.74 6.32 16.18
N ILE A 14 -2.51 6.40 16.68
CA ILE A 14 -1.31 6.05 15.91
C ILE A 14 -1.09 4.53 15.99
N ILE A 15 -1.32 3.84 14.87
CA ILE A 15 -1.16 2.39 14.78
C ILE A 15 0.30 2.03 14.44
N PRO A 16 1.01 1.25 15.30
CA PRO A 16 2.41 0.90 15.08
C PRO A 16 2.58 -0.08 13.90
N PRO A 17 3.76 -0.12 13.23
CA PRO A 17 4.01 -0.96 12.06
C PRO A 17 3.59 -2.43 12.20
N ASP A 18 3.88 -3.06 13.34
CA ASP A 18 3.57 -4.48 13.58
C ASP A 18 2.07 -4.80 13.47
N ALA A 19 1.21 -3.86 13.88
CA ALA A 19 -0.24 -4.00 13.78
C ALA A 19 -0.74 -3.89 12.33
N HIS A 20 0.02 -3.25 11.44
CA HIS A 20 -0.25 -3.27 9.99
C HIS A 20 0.26 -4.58 9.37
N ILE A 21 1.45 -5.04 9.75
CA ILE A 21 2.06 -6.28 9.22
C ILE A 21 1.14 -7.49 9.43
N SER A 22 0.37 -7.52 10.53
CA SER A 22 -0.58 -8.60 10.80
C SER A 22 -1.85 -8.58 9.92
N LYS A 23 -2.02 -7.60 9.02
CA LYS A 23 -3.21 -7.48 8.15
C LYS A 23 -2.95 -8.12 6.79
N ARG A 24 -3.95 -8.81 6.25
CA ARG A 24 -3.87 -9.44 4.92
C ARG A 24 -3.91 -8.42 3.77
N PHE A 25 -4.57 -7.30 3.98
CA PHE A 25 -4.80 -6.25 2.98
C PHE A 25 -4.32 -4.92 3.53
N LEU A 26 -3.48 -4.23 2.77
CA LEU A 26 -2.95 -2.93 3.14
C LEU A 26 -3.21 -1.92 2.02
N MET A 27 -3.79 -0.78 2.38
CA MET A 27 -4.09 0.30 1.44
C MET A 27 -2.90 1.24 1.31
N TYR A 28 -2.61 1.65 0.08
CA TYR A 28 -1.68 2.71 -0.26
C TYR A 28 -2.44 3.83 -1.00
N ILE A 29 -2.33 5.04 -0.49
CA ILE A 29 -2.86 6.27 -1.07
C ILE A 29 -1.76 7.32 -0.96
N ASP A 30 -1.62 8.18 -1.97
CA ASP A 30 -0.67 9.29 -1.91
C ASP A 30 -1.14 10.38 -0.93
N GLY A 31 -0.18 11.11 -0.39
CA GLY A 31 -0.44 12.36 0.32
C GLY A 31 -0.30 13.55 -0.64
N THR A 32 0.40 14.59 -0.20
CA THR A 32 0.84 15.68 -1.08
C THR A 32 1.74 15.19 -2.23
N SER A 33 2.47 14.09 -1.99
CA SER A 33 3.31 13.41 -2.96
C SER A 33 3.20 11.88 -2.73
N PHE A 34 4.03 11.10 -3.40
CA PHE A 34 4.17 9.68 -3.06
C PHE A 34 4.63 9.52 -1.61
N SER A 35 4.13 8.48 -0.95
CA SER A 35 4.52 8.13 0.41
C SER A 35 5.58 7.03 0.39
N ASP A 36 6.62 7.22 1.18
CA ASP A 36 7.62 6.21 1.52
C ASP A 36 7.02 4.97 2.21
N ARG A 37 5.80 5.07 2.73
CA ARG A 37 5.04 3.93 3.26
C ARG A 37 4.98 2.76 2.29
N MET A 38 4.97 3.02 0.97
CA MET A 38 4.99 1.97 -0.04
C MET A 38 6.13 0.95 0.19
N TYR A 39 7.32 1.39 0.59
CA TYR A 39 8.49 0.52 0.72
C TYR A 39 8.24 -0.63 1.70
N TRP A 40 7.77 -0.30 2.89
CA TRP A 40 7.56 -1.32 3.92
C TRP A 40 6.25 -2.08 3.75
N LEU A 41 5.22 -1.48 3.12
CA LEU A 41 3.99 -2.21 2.77
C LEU A 41 4.28 -3.39 1.84
N LEU A 42 5.19 -3.22 0.88
CA LEU A 42 5.59 -4.31 -0.03
C LEU A 42 6.34 -5.42 0.70
N LEU A 43 7.08 -5.09 1.77
CA LEU A 43 7.87 -6.05 2.56
C LEU A 43 7.02 -6.89 3.51
N THR A 44 5.79 -6.50 3.84
CA THR A 44 4.99 -7.21 4.85
C THR A 44 4.50 -8.59 4.41
N GLY A 45 4.48 -8.86 3.10
CA GLY A 45 3.82 -10.04 2.53
C GLY A 45 2.29 -9.92 2.51
N SER A 46 1.73 -8.76 2.83
CA SER A 46 0.32 -8.44 2.66
C SER A 46 0.02 -8.07 1.21
N LEU A 47 -1.23 -8.23 0.78
CA LEU A 47 -1.67 -7.71 -0.50
C LEU A 47 -1.82 -6.19 -0.41
N VAL A 48 -1.04 -5.46 -1.19
CA VAL A 48 -1.15 -4.00 -1.31
C VAL A 48 -2.25 -3.66 -2.32
N LEU A 49 -3.23 -2.87 -1.88
CA LEU A 49 -4.18 -2.18 -2.75
C LEU A 49 -3.67 -0.75 -2.95
N ARG A 50 -3.36 -0.37 -4.18
CA ARG A 50 -2.79 0.94 -4.52
C ARG A 50 -3.83 1.78 -5.24
N ALA A 51 -4.23 2.91 -4.65
CA ALA A 51 -4.97 3.91 -5.40
C ALA A 51 -4.14 4.38 -6.60
N ARG A 52 -4.80 4.52 -7.76
CA ARG A 52 -4.15 5.13 -8.93
C ARG A 52 -3.72 6.54 -8.56
N SER A 53 -2.50 6.86 -8.96
CA SER A 53 -1.89 8.16 -8.74
C SER A 53 -1.90 8.97 -10.04
N GLN A 54 -2.03 10.29 -9.90
CA GLN A 54 -1.71 11.23 -10.98
C GLN A 54 -0.19 11.45 -11.12
N LEU A 55 0.58 11.07 -10.08
CA LEU A 55 2.03 11.19 -10.06
C LEU A 55 2.66 9.94 -10.70
N ARG A 56 3.66 10.18 -11.55
CA ARG A 56 4.61 9.12 -11.95
C ARG A 56 5.89 9.30 -11.15
N VAL A 57 6.31 8.25 -10.46
CA VAL A 57 7.50 8.25 -9.63
C VAL A 57 8.47 7.17 -10.10
N TRP A 58 9.71 7.24 -9.62
CA TRP A 58 10.77 6.29 -10.00
C TRP A 58 10.38 4.83 -9.75
N LEU A 59 9.56 4.57 -8.72
CA LEU A 59 9.09 3.25 -8.34
C LEU A 59 8.17 2.61 -9.40
N ASP A 60 7.49 3.42 -10.22
CA ASP A 60 6.68 2.95 -11.34
C ASP A 60 7.53 2.39 -12.50
N GLY A 61 8.86 2.51 -12.42
CA GLY A 61 9.79 1.84 -13.32
C GLY A 61 9.94 0.34 -13.06
N GLY A 62 9.46 -0.16 -11.90
CA GLY A 62 9.55 -1.58 -11.55
C GLY A 62 8.29 -2.18 -10.91
N LEU A 63 7.41 -1.37 -10.30
CA LEU A 63 6.13 -1.84 -9.79
C LEU A 63 5.05 -1.89 -10.88
N GLU A 64 4.32 -3.00 -10.92
CA GLU A 64 3.37 -3.32 -11.97
C GLU A 64 2.04 -3.73 -11.36
N ALA A 65 0.96 -3.16 -11.88
CA ALA A 65 -0.39 -3.51 -11.47
C ALA A 65 -0.70 -4.98 -11.77
N TRP A 66 -1.38 -5.65 -10.85
CA TRP A 66 -1.72 -7.08 -10.88
C TRP A 66 -0.53 -8.05 -10.86
N VAL A 67 0.69 -7.54 -10.75
CA VAL A 67 1.93 -8.30 -10.51
C VAL A 67 2.40 -8.06 -9.08
N HIS A 68 2.54 -6.78 -8.68
CA HIS A 68 3.07 -6.38 -7.38
C HIS A 68 2.01 -5.76 -6.45
N TYR A 69 0.88 -5.30 -6.99
CA TYR A 69 -0.21 -4.72 -6.20
C TYR A 69 -1.54 -4.82 -6.95
N VAL A 70 -2.66 -4.61 -6.27
CA VAL A 70 -3.99 -4.48 -6.88
C VAL A 70 -4.32 -3.00 -7.10
N PRO A 71 -4.55 -2.54 -8.34
CA PRO A 71 -4.91 -1.15 -8.59
C PRO A 71 -6.35 -0.87 -8.15
N VAL A 72 -6.55 0.27 -7.51
CA VAL A 72 -7.85 0.84 -7.12
C VAL A 72 -8.02 2.17 -7.86
N ALA A 73 -9.25 2.55 -8.21
CA ALA A 73 -9.58 3.84 -8.75
C ALA A 73 -9.04 4.96 -7.83
N GLU A 74 -8.62 6.08 -8.42
CA GLU A 74 -8.06 7.21 -7.68
C GLU A 74 -9.04 7.75 -6.63
N ASN A 75 -10.33 7.81 -6.98
CA ASN A 75 -11.42 8.22 -6.10
C ASN A 75 -12.00 7.05 -5.26
N LEU A 76 -11.33 5.90 -5.23
CA LEU A 76 -11.66 4.72 -4.41
C LEU A 76 -13.02 4.08 -4.69
N THR A 77 -13.70 4.42 -5.79
CA THR A 77 -15.06 3.93 -6.05
C THR A 77 -15.14 2.41 -6.26
N ASP A 78 -14.06 1.77 -6.68
CA ASP A 78 -13.97 0.31 -6.86
C ASP A 78 -13.25 -0.40 -5.70
N LEU A 79 -12.94 0.28 -4.59
CA LEU A 79 -12.16 -0.30 -3.48
C LEU A 79 -12.82 -1.56 -2.90
N VAL A 80 -14.14 -1.51 -2.65
CA VAL A 80 -14.89 -2.65 -2.10
C VAL A 80 -14.87 -3.82 -3.07
N ASP A 81 -15.08 -3.57 -4.36
CA ASP A 81 -15.03 -4.59 -5.41
C ASP A 81 -13.64 -5.24 -5.51
N ARG A 82 -12.55 -4.45 -5.37
CA ARG A 82 -11.17 -4.97 -5.35
C ARG A 82 -10.90 -5.84 -4.13
N LEU A 83 -11.45 -5.46 -2.98
CA LEU A 83 -11.32 -6.22 -1.75
C LEU A 83 -12.08 -7.55 -1.84
N ASP A 84 -13.29 -7.54 -2.40
CA ASP A 84 -14.09 -8.74 -2.60
C ASP A 84 -13.48 -9.67 -3.65
N TRP A 85 -12.94 -9.11 -4.73
CA TRP A 85 -12.12 -9.87 -5.69
C TRP A 85 -10.95 -10.56 -4.98
N ALA A 86 -10.20 -9.85 -4.13
CA ALA A 86 -9.05 -10.41 -3.43
C ALA A 86 -9.43 -11.54 -2.46
N ARG A 87 -10.59 -11.42 -1.78
CA ARG A 87 -11.13 -12.47 -0.91
C ARG A 87 -11.57 -13.71 -1.68
N GLN A 88 -12.14 -13.53 -2.88
CA GLN A 88 -12.60 -14.63 -3.73
C GLN A 88 -11.45 -15.32 -4.48
N HIS A 89 -10.32 -14.64 -4.65
CA HIS A 89 -9.16 -15.12 -5.41
C HIS A 89 -7.92 -15.22 -4.53
N ASP A 90 -8.05 -15.85 -3.35
CA ASP A 90 -7.01 -15.90 -2.30
C ASP A 90 -5.63 -16.39 -2.81
N ALA A 91 -5.62 -17.42 -3.67
CA ALA A 91 -4.39 -17.93 -4.27
C ALA A 91 -3.70 -16.88 -5.17
N ARG A 92 -4.48 -16.15 -5.99
CA ARG A 92 -3.93 -15.11 -6.86
C ARG A 92 -3.49 -13.88 -6.06
N ALA A 93 -4.28 -13.47 -5.07
CA ALA A 93 -3.93 -12.43 -4.12
C ALA A 93 -2.59 -12.73 -3.43
N SER A 94 -2.42 -13.96 -2.93
CA SER A 94 -1.19 -14.42 -2.30
C SER A 94 0.02 -14.40 -3.24
N GLN A 95 -0.17 -14.75 -4.52
CA GLN A 95 0.89 -14.66 -5.53
C GLN A 95 1.35 -13.22 -5.76
N ILE A 96 0.41 -12.27 -5.84
CA ILE A 96 0.70 -10.84 -6.01
C ILE A 96 1.47 -10.31 -4.80
N ALA A 97 0.98 -10.58 -3.59
CA ALA A 97 1.65 -10.18 -2.35
C ALA A 97 3.07 -10.76 -2.24
N ALA A 98 3.25 -12.04 -2.60
CA ALA A 98 4.58 -12.67 -2.59
C ALA A 98 5.52 -12.09 -3.66
N ALA A 99 5.00 -11.71 -4.84
CA ALA A 99 5.79 -11.02 -5.86
C ALA A 99 6.22 -9.62 -5.40
N ALA A 100 5.32 -8.88 -4.75
CA ALA A 100 5.62 -7.59 -4.14
C ALA A 100 6.76 -7.68 -3.12
N ALA A 101 6.67 -8.65 -2.19
CA ALA A 101 7.69 -8.88 -1.19
C ALA A 101 9.03 -9.29 -1.81
N ARG A 102 9.03 -10.17 -2.83
CA ARG A 102 10.26 -10.52 -3.54
C ARG A 102 10.88 -9.31 -4.24
N PHE A 103 10.07 -8.50 -4.92
CA PHE A 103 10.55 -7.27 -5.58
C PHE A 103 11.23 -6.34 -4.57
N ALA A 104 10.56 -6.08 -3.44
CA ALA A 104 11.09 -5.21 -2.41
C ALA A 104 12.40 -5.75 -1.79
N ASN A 105 12.45 -7.04 -1.46
CA ASN A 105 13.66 -7.70 -0.93
C ASN A 105 14.81 -7.82 -1.94
N THR A 106 14.56 -7.63 -3.25
CA THR A 106 15.59 -7.76 -4.29
C THR A 106 16.09 -6.40 -4.75
N HIS A 107 15.22 -5.39 -4.77
CA HIS A 107 15.48 -4.11 -5.44
C HIS A 107 15.38 -2.90 -4.51
N LEU A 108 14.78 -3.03 -3.33
CA LEU A 108 14.52 -1.92 -2.41
C LEU A 108 15.20 -2.10 -1.04
N SER A 109 15.88 -3.23 -0.81
CA SER A 109 16.72 -3.47 0.38
C SER A 109 18.19 -3.19 0.06
N LEU A 110 18.92 -2.68 1.06
CA LEU A 110 20.37 -2.44 1.00
C LEU A 110 21.18 -3.72 1.21
#